data_AF-A0A1Q3B6A2-F1
#
_entry.id   AF-A0A1Q3B6A2-F1
#
_cell.length_a   1.000
_cell.length_b   1.000
_cell.length_c   1.000
_cell.angle_alpha   90.00
_cell.angle_beta   90.00
_cell.angle_gamma   90.00
#
_symmetry.space_group_name_H-M   'P 1'
#
loop_
_entity.id
_entity.type
_entity.pdbx_description
1 polymer ?
#
loop_
_entity_poly.entity_id
_entity_poly.type
_entity_poly.pdbx_seq_one_letter_code
_entity_poly.pdbx_strand_id
1 'polypeptide(L)'
;MITELERKLPGFTYLIYDFFTTLNDRIQDPTKYGFKESNLACCGTGTNRGSGCGRTSTYELCSDPNEYVYFDGGHTTEHCNSQLGELLWNGTSDVTWPLNMKQLYELE
;
A
#
# COMPACT_ATOMS: atom_id res chain seq x y z
N MET A 1 -15.44 -14.83 7.97
CA MET A 1 -14.55 -15.64 7.08
C MET A 1 -13.33 -16.14 7.86
N ILE A 2 -12.47 -15.25 8.38
CA ILE A 2 -11.31 -15.61 9.23
C ILE A 2 -11.72 -16.43 10.46
N THR A 3 -12.74 -15.99 11.18
CA THR A 3 -13.27 -16.69 12.37
C THR A 3 -13.75 -18.12 12.09
N GLU A 4 -14.26 -18.38 10.88
CA GLU A 4 -14.64 -19.74 10.48
C GLU A 4 -13.43 -20.62 10.19
N LEU A 5 -12.35 -20.04 9.64
CA LEU A 5 -11.10 -20.76 9.38
C LEU A 5 -10.42 -21.13 10.71
N GLU A 6 -10.36 -20.18 11.64
CA GLU A 6 -9.84 -20.39 13.00
C GLU A 6 -10.55 -21.54 13.72
N ARG A 7 -11.89 -21.65 13.58
CA ARG A 7 -12.67 -22.75 14.16
C ARG A 7 -12.43 -24.10 13.46
N LYS A 8 -12.19 -24.10 12.15
CA LYS A 8 -12.13 -25.33 11.33
C LYS A 8 -10.73 -25.93 11.23
N LEU A 9 -9.68 -25.15 11.44
CA LEU A 9 -8.30 -25.54 11.18
C LEU A 9 -7.47 -25.39 12.47
N PRO A 10 -7.24 -26.48 13.23
CA PRO A 10 -6.38 -26.45 14.40
C PRO A 10 -4.97 -25.95 14.04
N GLY A 11 -4.46 -24.98 14.81
CA GLY A 11 -3.16 -24.37 14.55
C GLY A 11 -3.16 -23.29 13.45
N PHE A 12 -4.32 -22.90 12.92
CA PHE A 12 -4.41 -21.80 11.97
C PHE A 12 -4.05 -20.47 12.64
N THR A 13 -2.92 -19.92 12.21
CA THR A 13 -2.44 -18.59 12.57
C THR A 13 -2.72 -17.62 11.43
N TYR A 14 -3.02 -16.36 11.75
CA TYR A 14 -3.31 -15.33 10.77
C TYR A 14 -2.92 -13.97 11.30
N LEU A 15 -2.79 -13.02 10.37
CA LEU A 15 -2.80 -11.59 10.64
C LEU A 15 -3.79 -10.92 9.68
N ILE A 16 -4.27 -9.76 10.09
CA ILE A 16 -5.06 -8.81 9.32
C ILE A 16 -4.27 -7.51 9.31
N TYR A 17 -4.14 -6.91 8.14
CA TYR A 17 -3.52 -5.60 7.96
C TYR A 17 -4.57 -4.63 7.42
N ASP A 18 -4.77 -3.49 8.10
CA ASP A 18 -5.60 -2.39 7.60
C ASP A 18 -4.88 -1.59 6.51
N PHE A 19 -4.68 -2.26 5.37
CA PHE A 19 -4.07 -1.66 4.18
C PHE A 19 -4.87 -0.44 3.67
N PHE A 20 -6.20 -0.49 3.78
CA PHE A 20 -7.05 0.58 3.25
C PHE A 20 -6.84 1.88 4.02
N THR A 21 -6.93 1.85 5.34
CA THR A 21 -6.75 3.05 6.17
C THR A 21 -5.34 3.59 6.02
N THR A 22 -4.33 2.72 6.06
CA THR A 22 -2.92 3.14 5.95
C THR A 22 -2.56 3.73 4.58
N LEU A 23 -3.12 3.22 3.49
CA LEU A 23 -2.98 3.85 2.18
C LEU A 23 -3.78 5.15 2.11
N ASN A 24 -5.01 5.17 2.62
CA ASN A 24 -5.86 6.36 2.59
C ASN A 24 -5.24 7.53 3.36
N ASP A 25 -4.59 7.30 4.50
CA ASP A 25 -3.87 8.35 5.23
C ASP A 25 -2.79 9.03 4.38
N ARG A 26 -2.07 8.26 3.55
CA ARG A 26 -1.08 8.79 2.59
C ARG A 26 -1.72 9.58 1.46
N ILE A 27 -2.96 9.25 1.11
CA ILE A 27 -3.71 9.98 0.09
C ILE A 27 -4.25 11.30 0.65
N GLN A 28 -4.80 11.28 1.87
CA GLN A 28 -5.40 12.45 2.52
C GLN A 28 -4.37 13.45 3.05
N ASP A 29 -3.22 12.98 3.53
CA ASP A 29 -2.13 13.84 4.02
C ASP A 29 -0.77 13.37 3.46
N PRO A 30 -0.55 13.48 2.13
CA PRO A 30 0.67 12.99 1.49
C PRO A 30 1.93 13.61 2.09
N THR A 31 1.88 14.88 2.47
CA THR A 31 3.02 15.62 3.02
C THR A 31 3.52 15.05 4.34
N LYS A 32 2.62 14.60 5.22
CA LYS A 32 2.99 13.93 6.48
C LYS A 32 3.80 12.64 6.24
N TYR A 33 3.55 11.97 5.12
CA TYR A 33 4.24 10.73 4.75
C TYR A 33 5.36 10.94 3.71
N GLY A 34 5.77 12.18 3.45
CA GLY A 34 6.89 12.49 2.57
C GLY A 34 6.57 12.49 1.07
N PHE A 35 5.30 12.51 0.69
CA PHE A 35 4.84 12.67 -0.69
C PHE A 35 4.41 14.11 -0.97
N LYS A 36 4.54 14.55 -2.22
CA LYS A 36 4.01 15.84 -2.70
C LYS A 36 2.70 15.68 -3.46
N GLU A 37 2.45 14.50 -4.04
CA GLU A 37 1.31 14.27 -4.93
C GLU A 37 0.64 12.92 -4.63
N SER A 38 -0.67 12.93 -4.45
CA SER A 38 -1.50 11.74 -4.21
C SER A 38 -2.69 11.61 -5.16
N ASN A 39 -3.05 12.68 -5.88
CA ASN A 39 -4.16 12.72 -6.81
C ASN A 39 -3.72 12.38 -8.24
N LEU A 40 -2.52 12.77 -8.65
CA LEU A 40 -1.95 12.40 -9.95
C LEU A 40 -1.06 11.17 -9.82
N ALA A 41 -1.11 10.26 -10.79
CA ALA A 41 -0.10 9.20 -10.92
C ALA A 41 1.21 9.75 -11.51
N CYS A 42 2.33 9.14 -11.14
CA CYS A 42 3.63 9.47 -11.72
C CYS A 42 3.66 9.21 -13.24
N CYS A 43 3.06 8.10 -13.69
CA CYS A 43 3.06 7.65 -15.06
C CYS A 43 1.64 7.49 -15.60
N GLY A 44 1.36 8.11 -16.74
CA GLY A 44 0.13 7.89 -17.50
C GLY A 44 -0.42 9.13 -18.19
N THR A 45 -1.69 9.08 -18.55
CA THR A 45 -2.42 10.10 -19.30
C THR A 45 -3.89 10.15 -18.87
N GLY A 46 -4.61 11.19 -19.33
CA GLY A 46 -6.01 11.42 -19.01
C GLY A 46 -6.23 11.90 -17.58
N THR A 47 -7.45 11.72 -17.08
CA THR A 47 -7.84 12.10 -15.72
C THR A 47 -6.90 11.45 -14.71
N ASN A 48 -6.31 12.28 -13.84
CA ASN A 48 -5.39 11.88 -12.77
C ASN A 48 -4.14 11.11 -13.27
N ARG A 49 -3.83 11.17 -14.57
CA ARG A 49 -2.83 10.29 -15.22
C ARG A 49 -3.07 8.80 -14.93
N GLY A 50 -4.30 8.38 -14.66
CA GLY A 50 -4.59 7.01 -14.21
C GLY A 50 -4.60 5.95 -15.31
N SER A 51 -4.22 6.27 -16.53
CA SER A 51 -4.33 5.35 -17.67
C SER A 51 -3.14 5.45 -18.62
N GLY A 52 -2.97 4.47 -19.50
CA GLY A 52 -2.03 4.58 -20.63
C GLY A 52 -0.53 4.46 -20.30
N CYS A 53 -0.12 4.45 -19.02
CA CYS A 53 1.28 4.23 -18.63
C CYS A 53 1.84 2.98 -19.33
N GLY A 54 2.87 3.15 -20.16
CA GLY A 54 3.51 2.07 -20.92
C GLY A 54 2.62 1.34 -21.95
N ARG A 55 1.36 1.76 -22.12
CA ARG A 55 0.37 1.16 -23.04
C ARG A 55 0.09 2.03 -24.26
N THR A 56 0.29 3.34 -24.14
CA THR A 56 0.15 4.30 -25.23
C THR A 56 1.52 4.82 -25.65
N SER A 57 1.64 5.31 -26.88
CA SER A 57 2.85 6.01 -27.34
C SER A 57 2.99 7.40 -26.70
N THR A 58 1.89 7.93 -26.16
CA THR A 58 1.83 9.22 -25.47
C THR A 58 1.39 9.02 -24.02
N TYR A 59 2.32 9.17 -23.08
CA TYR A 59 2.08 9.24 -21.64
C TYR A 59 3.06 10.22 -21.02
N GLU A 60 2.70 10.76 -19.86
CA GLU A 60 3.60 11.56 -19.04
C GLU A 60 4.28 10.67 -18.00
N LEU A 61 5.53 10.97 -17.68
CA LEU A 61 6.29 10.32 -16.61
C LEU A 61 6.86 11.42 -15.70
N CYS A 62 6.65 11.27 -14.40
CA CYS A 62 7.19 12.20 -13.41
C CYS A 62 8.72 12.10 -13.33
N SER A 63 9.38 13.16 -12.87
CA SER A 63 10.84 13.18 -12.72
C SER A 63 11.34 12.41 -11.49
N ASP A 64 10.53 12.34 -10.42
CA ASP A 64 10.87 11.63 -9.19
C ASP A 64 9.65 10.87 -8.64
N PRO A 65 9.60 9.54 -8.79
CA PRO A 65 8.52 8.71 -8.24
C PRO A 65 8.41 8.76 -6.71
N ASN A 66 9.45 9.17 -5.98
CA ASN A 66 9.39 9.24 -4.51
C ASN A 66 8.44 10.33 -4.01
N GLU A 67 8.14 11.32 -4.86
CA GLU A 67 7.21 12.41 -4.53
C GLU A 67 5.73 12.02 -4.71
N TYR A 68 5.46 10.83 -5.27
CA TYR A 68 4.12 10.39 -5.65
C TYR A 68 3.65 9.19 -4.82
N VAL A 69 2.38 9.17 -4.42
CA VAL A 69 1.76 7.98 -3.80
C VAL A 69 1.54 6.88 -4.85
N TYR A 70 1.09 7.26 -6.05
CA TYR A 70 0.75 6.36 -7.14
C TYR A 70 1.79 6.38 -8.27
N PHE A 71 2.24 5.21 -8.69
CA PHE A 71 3.09 5.08 -9.87
C PHE A 71 2.26 5.16 -11.14
N ASP A 72 1.19 4.38 -11.23
CA ASP A 72 0.18 4.44 -12.30
C ASP A 72 -1.23 4.49 -11.69
N GLY A 73 -2.28 4.34 -12.49
CA GLY A 73 -3.67 4.42 -11.99
C GLY A 73 -4.13 3.28 -11.07
N GLY A 74 -3.34 2.22 -10.90
CA GLY A 74 -3.69 1.07 -10.05
C GLY A 74 -2.64 0.69 -9.02
N HIS A 75 -1.39 1.10 -9.20
CA HIS A 75 -0.25 0.69 -8.39
C HIS A 75 0.41 1.87 -7.70
N THR A 76 0.74 1.69 -6.42
CA THR A 76 1.52 2.64 -5.63
C THR A 76 3.00 2.65 -6.03
N THR A 77 3.72 3.73 -5.73
CA THR A 77 5.17 3.84 -5.97
C THR A 77 5.95 2.89 -5.07
N GLU A 78 7.21 2.62 -5.41
CA GLU A 78 8.12 1.86 -4.55
C GLU A 78 8.21 2.50 -3.16
N HIS A 79 8.38 3.83 -3.09
CA HIS A 79 8.44 4.57 -1.82
C HIS A 79 7.19 4.35 -0.96
N CYS A 80 5.99 4.42 -1.55
CA CYS A 80 4.74 4.13 -0.85
C CYS A 80 4.66 2.65 -0.40
N ASN A 81 5.02 1.71 -1.28
CA ASN A 81 5.06 0.28 -0.93
C ASN A 81 6.05 -0.04 0.18
N SER A 82 7.23 0.60 0.22
CA SER A 82 8.20 0.41 1.30
C SER A 82 7.62 0.81 2.65
N GLN A 83 6.94 1.96 2.73
CA GLN A 83 6.34 2.38 3.99
C GLN A 83 5.16 1.49 4.41
N LEU A 84 4.34 1.02 3.46
CA LEU A 84 3.25 0.09 3.72
C LEU A 84 3.75 -1.31 4.12
N GLY A 85 4.86 -1.75 3.53
CA GLY A 85 5.54 -2.99 3.88
C GLY A 85 6.11 -2.96 5.29
N GLU A 86 6.71 -1.84 5.71
CA GLU A 86 7.19 -1.68 7.08
C GLU A 86 6.05 -1.75 8.11
N LEU A 87 4.90 -1.14 7.79
CA LEU A 87 3.70 -1.24 8.64
C LEU A 87 3.15 -2.67 8.71
N LEU A 88 3.16 -3.42 7.61
CA LEU A 88 2.81 -4.85 7.64
C LEU A 88 3.80 -5.65 8.50
N TRP A 89 5.09 -5.34 8.38
CA TRP A 89 6.17 -6.08 9.04
C TRP A 89 6.22 -5.85 10.55
N ASN A 90 6.27 -4.59 10.98
CA ASN A 90 6.50 -4.16 12.35
C ASN A 90 5.36 -3.31 12.94
N GLY A 91 4.21 -3.25 12.28
CA GLY A 91 3.05 -2.46 12.70
C GLY A 91 2.58 -2.78 14.12
N THR A 92 1.99 -1.76 14.74
CA THR A 92 1.31 -1.87 16.04
C THR A 92 -0.13 -2.36 15.88
N SER A 93 -0.79 -2.66 17.00
CA SER A 93 -2.14 -3.27 17.02
C SER A 93 -3.26 -2.40 16.44
N ASP A 94 -2.98 -1.13 16.15
CA ASP A 94 -3.86 -0.19 15.46
C ASP A 94 -3.89 -0.40 13.94
N VAL A 95 -2.87 -1.02 13.36
CA VAL A 95 -2.78 -1.29 11.90
C VAL A 95 -2.73 -2.77 11.56
N THR A 96 -2.21 -3.62 12.45
CA THR A 96 -2.11 -5.08 12.23
C THR A 96 -2.60 -5.86 13.44
N TRP A 97 -3.40 -6.91 13.25
CA TRP A 97 -3.91 -7.75 14.35
C TRP A 97 -4.28 -9.18 13.89
N PRO A 98 -4.27 -10.19 14.78
CA PRO A 98 -3.81 -10.16 16.17
C PRO A 98 -2.28 -10.08 16.30
N LEU A 99 -1.55 -10.26 15.19
CA LEU A 99 -0.09 -10.22 15.09
C LEU A 99 0.31 -9.25 13.97
N ASN A 100 1.57 -8.83 13.95
CA ASN A 100 2.23 -8.31 12.75
C ASN A 100 3.00 -9.42 12.00
N MET A 101 3.48 -9.12 10.79
CA MET A 101 4.09 -10.15 9.94
C MET A 101 5.39 -10.71 10.55
N LYS A 102 6.17 -9.88 11.26
CA LYS A 102 7.35 -10.35 11.97
C LYS A 102 7.00 -11.39 13.04
N GLN A 103 6.00 -11.10 13.87
CA GLN A 103 5.54 -12.05 14.89
C GLN A 103 5.00 -13.34 14.27
N LEU A 104 4.23 -13.24 13.18
CA LEU A 104 3.70 -14.42 12.48
C LEU A 104 4.84 -15.28 11.92
N TYR A 105 5.88 -14.67 11.35
CA TYR A 105 7.07 -15.37 10.84
C TYR A 105 7.86 -16.08 11.95
N GLU A 106 7.92 -15.49 13.14
CA GLU A 106 8.62 -16.07 14.30
C GLU A 106 7.83 -17.21 15.00
N LEU A 107 6.61 -17.53 14.55
CA LEU A 107 5.84 -18.68 15.04
C LEU A 107 6.25 -20.01 14.37
N GLU A 108 6.96 -19.95 13.25
CA GLU A 108 7.57 -21.12 12.58
C GLU A 108 8.88 -21.55 13.26
#